data_AF-A0A2D5V244-F1
#
_entry.id   AF-A0A2D5V244-F1
#
_cell.length_a   1.000
_cell.length_b   1.000
_cell.length_c   1.000
_cell.angle_alpha   90.00
_cell.angle_beta   90.00
_cell.angle_gamma   90.00
#
_symmetry.space_group_name_H-M   'P 1'
#
loop_
_entity.id
_entity.type
_entity.pdbx_description
1 polymer ?
#
loop_
_entity_poly.entity_id
_entity_poly.type
_entity_poly.pdbx_seq_one_letter_code
_entity_poly.pdbx_strand_id
1 'polypeptide(L)'
;MNLTNLNQKIILQTGIFGVFMGISTTLGWCQEKEIYILIVMIIATILYLNKQLNSQILLHSIIIGLSWGFDCSLIQIIFIDTYLINNPFYANLINSMTNINSSFLLILTGLIWGLISGIIIWFSLYLMRKLRI
;
A
#
# COMPACT_ATOMS: atom_id res chain seq x y z
N MET A 1 10.17 -14.80 16.78
CA MET A 1 8.85 -14.79 16.12
C MET A 1 8.92 -15.79 14.98
N ASN A 2 8.16 -16.90 15.01
CA ASN A 2 8.26 -17.91 13.95
C ASN A 2 7.52 -17.42 12.70
N LEU A 3 8.28 -17.00 11.68
CA LEU A 3 7.77 -16.54 10.38
C LEU A 3 7.08 -17.67 9.59
N THR A 4 7.24 -18.92 10.02
CA THR A 4 6.63 -20.12 9.42
C THR A 4 5.11 -20.18 9.54
N ASN A 5 4.51 -19.38 10.42
CA ASN A 5 3.05 -19.29 10.59
C ASN A 5 2.40 -18.19 9.72
N LEU A 6 3.19 -17.46 8.91
CA LEU A 6 2.65 -16.49 7.97
C LEU A 6 1.97 -17.20 6.81
N ASN A 7 0.74 -16.80 6.52
CA ASN A 7 0.03 -17.25 5.34
C ASN A 7 0.49 -16.43 4.12
N GLN A 8 1.59 -16.89 3.51
CA GLN A 8 2.21 -16.26 2.33
C GLN A 8 1.23 -16.10 1.16
N LYS A 9 0.28 -17.01 1.01
CA LYS A 9 -0.73 -16.96 -0.04
C LYS A 9 -1.60 -15.71 0.07
N ILE A 10 -2.00 -15.34 1.29
CA ILE A 10 -2.79 -14.13 1.53
C ILE A 10 -1.99 -12.89 1.14
N ILE A 11 -0.73 -12.82 1.57
CA ILE A 11 0.16 -11.69 1.29
C ILE A 11 0.29 -11.49 -0.22
N LEU A 12 0.59 -12.55 -0.98
CA LEU A 12 0.70 -12.52 -2.44
C LEU A 12 -0.60 -12.09 -3.13
N GLN A 13 -1.75 -12.62 -2.68
CA GLN A 13 -3.05 -12.25 -3.25
C GLN A 13 -3.39 -10.78 -3.02
N THR A 14 -3.09 -10.26 -1.83
CA THR A 14 -3.30 -8.85 -1.54
C THR A 14 -2.27 -7.96 -2.22
N GLY A 15 -1.07 -8.43 -2.55
CA GLY A 15 -0.03 -7.65 -3.23
C GLY A 15 -0.45 -7.09 -4.59
N ILE A 16 -1.42 -7.75 -5.26
CA ILE A 16 -2.03 -7.27 -6.51
C ILE A 16 -2.60 -5.85 -6.36
N PHE A 17 -3.06 -5.46 -5.16
CA PHE A 17 -3.55 -4.10 -4.92
C PHE A 17 -2.44 -3.04 -4.99
N GLY A 18 -1.24 -3.35 -4.49
CA GLY A 18 -0.08 -2.47 -4.65
C GLY A 18 0.30 -2.27 -6.11
N VAL A 19 0.32 -3.37 -6.87
CA VAL A 19 0.60 -3.35 -8.32
C VAL A 19 -0.46 -2.53 -9.08
N PHE A 20 -1.74 -2.79 -8.78
CA PHE A 20 -2.85 -2.07 -9.38
C PHE A 20 -2.80 -0.57 -9.10
N MET A 21 -2.48 -0.17 -7.87
CA MET A 21 -2.31 1.24 -7.50
C MET A 21 -1.12 1.87 -8.20
N GLY A 22 0.01 1.17 -8.30
CA GLY A 22 1.17 1.64 -9.04
C GLY A 22 0.83 1.96 -10.49
N ILE A 23 0.14 1.06 -11.18
CA ILE A 23 -0.29 1.28 -12.58
C ILE A 23 -1.32 2.40 -12.69
N SER A 24 -2.31 2.43 -11.80
CA SER A 24 -3.39 3.41 -11.88
C SER A 24 -2.89 4.84 -11.56
N THR A 25 -1.92 4.97 -10.66
CA THR A 25 -1.28 6.25 -10.34
C THR A 25 -0.32 6.69 -11.44
N THR A 26 0.47 5.80 -12.04
CA THR A 26 1.35 6.14 -13.18
C THR A 26 0.56 6.63 -14.39
N LEU A 27 -0.61 6.07 -14.67
CA LEU A 27 -1.50 6.50 -15.75
C LEU A 27 -2.32 7.76 -15.41
N GLY A 28 -2.20 8.31 -14.19
CA GLY A 28 -2.93 9.51 -13.76
C GLY A 28 -4.42 9.29 -13.52
N TRP A 29 -4.89 8.04 -13.42
CA TRP A 29 -6.31 7.75 -13.17
C TRP A 29 -6.72 8.00 -11.72
N CYS A 30 -5.77 7.89 -10.79
CA CYS A 30 -6.02 8.03 -9.36
C CYS A 30 -6.10 9.50 -8.91
N GLN A 31 -5.11 10.35 -9.20
CA GLN A 31 -5.03 11.78 -8.80
C GLN A 31 -5.80 12.09 -7.49
N GLU A 32 -6.83 12.94 -7.52
CA GLU A 32 -7.63 13.33 -6.34
C GLU A 32 -8.42 12.17 -5.70
N LYS A 33 -8.61 11.07 -6.43
CA LYS A 33 -9.37 9.89 -6.01
C LYS A 33 -8.54 8.84 -5.29
N GLU A 34 -7.23 9.02 -5.17
CA GLU A 34 -6.31 8.02 -4.61
C GLU A 34 -6.72 7.56 -3.21
N ILE A 35 -7.13 8.50 -2.35
CA ILE A 35 -7.59 8.21 -0.99
C ILE A 35 -8.84 7.33 -0.99
N TYR A 36 -9.80 7.58 -1.89
CA TYR A 36 -11.02 6.76 -1.97
C TYR A 36 -10.71 5.34 -2.43
N ILE A 37 -9.82 5.17 -3.40
CA ILE A 37 -9.40 3.84 -3.87
C ILE A 37 -8.68 3.11 -2.73
N LEU A 38 -7.79 3.79 -2.00
CA LEU A 38 -7.11 3.23 -0.83
C LEU A 38 -8.09 2.75 0.23
N ILE A 39 -9.12 3.54 0.55
CA ILE A 39 -10.17 3.16 1.52
C ILE A 39 -10.90 1.89 1.06
N VAL A 40 -11.29 1.82 -0.21
CA VAL A 40 -11.97 0.63 -0.77
C VAL A 40 -11.08 -0.62 -0.66
N MET A 41 -9.80 -0.50 -0.99
CA MET A 41 -8.84 -1.61 -0.84
C MET A 41 -8.68 -2.03 0.62
N ILE A 42 -8.53 -1.08 1.55
CA ILE A 42 -8.42 -1.36 2.98
C ILE A 42 -9.66 -2.13 3.47
N ILE A 43 -10.87 -1.68 3.11
CA ILE A 43 -12.12 -2.36 3.49
C ILE A 43 -12.16 -3.78 2.91
N ALA A 44 -11.87 -3.94 1.62
CA ALA A 44 -11.85 -5.25 0.96
C ALA A 44 -10.88 -6.22 1.65
N THR A 45 -9.68 -5.72 1.99
CA THR A 45 -8.66 -6.50 2.69
C THR A 45 -9.08 -6.84 4.11
N ILE A 46 -9.66 -5.92 4.87
CA ILE A 46 -10.18 -6.20 6.22
C ILE A 46 -11.23 -7.32 6.15
N LEU A 47 -12.22 -7.24 5.25
CA LEU A 47 -13.26 -8.26 5.12
C LEU A 47 -12.69 -9.63 4.73
N TYR A 48 -11.68 -9.65 3.85
CA TYR A 48 -11.00 -10.87 3.44
C TYR A 48 -10.19 -11.50 4.59
N LEU A 49 -9.37 -10.70 5.27
CA LEU A 49 -8.53 -11.13 6.38
C LEU A 49 -9.34 -11.57 7.60
N ASN A 50 -10.50 -10.95 7.86
CA ASN A 50 -11.34 -11.33 8.99
C ASN A 50 -11.79 -12.80 8.89
N LYS A 51 -12.07 -13.27 7.67
CA LYS A 51 -12.52 -14.65 7.40
C LYS A 51 -11.39 -15.68 7.39
N GLN A 52 -10.17 -15.29 7.03
CA GLN A 52 -9.08 -16.25 6.78
C GLN A 52 -8.02 -16.33 7.88
N LEU A 53 -7.82 -15.28 8.68
CA LEU A 53 -6.75 -15.27 9.68
C LEU A 53 -7.26 -15.67 11.06
N ASN A 54 -6.68 -16.71 11.67
CA ASN A 54 -6.99 -17.03 13.07
C ASN A 54 -5.98 -16.44 14.06
N SER A 55 -4.76 -16.09 13.61
CA SER A 55 -3.69 -15.58 14.47
C SER A 55 -2.78 -14.59 13.73
N GLN A 56 -1.91 -13.89 14.48
CA GLN A 56 -0.86 -12.99 13.96
C GLN A 56 -1.36 -11.86 13.05
N ILE A 57 -2.50 -11.25 13.39
CA ILE A 57 -3.16 -10.20 12.61
C ILE A 57 -2.23 -9.00 12.38
N LEU A 58 -1.51 -8.57 13.41
CA LEU A 58 -0.58 -7.43 13.32
C LEU A 58 0.50 -7.65 12.27
N LEU A 59 1.18 -8.80 12.34
CA LEU A 59 2.29 -9.11 11.44
C LEU A 59 1.81 -9.22 9.98
N HIS A 60 0.68 -9.89 9.75
CA HIS A 60 0.10 -9.97 8.41
C HIS A 60 -0.28 -8.58 7.88
N SER A 61 -0.94 -7.75 8.68
CA SER A 61 -1.38 -6.43 8.24
C SER A 61 -0.21 -5.50 7.90
N ILE A 62 0.85 -5.52 8.71
CA ILE A 62 2.07 -4.74 8.46
C ILE A 62 2.75 -5.21 7.17
N ILE A 63 2.93 -6.53 6.98
CA ILE A 63 3.59 -7.05 5.78
C ILE A 63 2.77 -6.76 4.52
N ILE A 64 1.44 -6.89 4.60
CA ILE A 64 0.55 -6.57 3.49
C ILE A 64 0.68 -5.09 3.12
N GLY A 65 0.56 -4.19 4.09
CA GLY A 65 0.69 -2.75 3.85
C GLY A 65 2.07 -2.38 3.27
N LEU A 66 3.15 -2.92 3.83
CA LEU A 66 4.50 -2.72 3.30
C LEU A 66 4.66 -3.23 1.87
N SER A 67 4.12 -4.41 1.56
CA SER A 67 4.13 -4.95 0.19
C SER A 67 3.40 -4.00 -0.74
N TRP A 68 2.22 -3.50 -0.37
CA TRP A 68 1.48 -2.57 -1.21
C TRP A 68 2.25 -1.30 -1.52
N GLY A 69 2.82 -0.69 -0.47
CA GLY A 69 3.62 0.52 -0.61
C GLY A 69 4.84 0.30 -1.50
N PHE A 70 5.55 -0.80 -1.27
CA PHE A 70 6.73 -1.16 -2.05
C PHE A 70 6.39 -1.47 -3.51
N ASP A 71 5.40 -2.32 -3.77
CA ASP A 71 4.98 -2.73 -5.12
C ASP A 71 4.48 -1.52 -5.93
N CYS A 72 3.71 -0.63 -5.29
CA CYS A 72 3.24 0.62 -5.90
C CYS A 72 4.43 1.52 -6.31
N SER A 73 5.35 1.79 -5.39
CA SER A 73 6.54 2.60 -5.65
C SER A 73 7.45 2.00 -6.72
N LEU A 74 7.59 0.68 -6.73
CA LEU A 74 8.42 -0.02 -7.72
C LEU A 74 7.89 0.27 -9.13
N ILE A 75 6.58 0.19 -9.33
CA ILE A 75 5.95 0.51 -10.63
C ILE A 75 6.08 1.99 -10.97
N GLN A 76 5.88 2.89 -10.00
CA GLN A 76 6.07 4.32 -10.21
C GLN A 76 7.51 4.66 -10.62
N ILE A 77 8.51 3.95 -10.10
CA ILE A 77 9.92 4.15 -10.44
C ILE A 77 10.25 3.60 -11.84
N ILE A 78 9.74 2.42 -12.19
CA ILE A 78 9.93 1.85 -13.53
C ILE A 78 9.36 2.81 -14.59
N PHE A 79 8.21 3.44 -14.31
CA PHE A 79 7.52 4.35 -15.22
C PHE A 79 7.60 5.81 -14.77
N ILE A 80 8.74 6.23 -14.20
CA ILE A 80 8.85 7.54 -13.53
C ILE A 80 8.53 8.72 -14.43
N ASP A 81 8.98 8.71 -15.69
CA ASP A 81 8.69 9.80 -16.62
C ASP A 81 7.18 9.93 -16.87
N THR A 82 6.50 8.79 -17.07
CA THR A 82 5.04 8.74 -17.27
C THR A 82 4.31 9.18 -16.00
N TYR A 83 4.75 8.72 -14.84
CA TYR A 83 4.20 9.10 -13.55
C TYR A 83 4.29 10.61 -13.33
N LEU A 84 5.45 11.23 -13.56
CA LEU A 84 5.65 12.67 -13.33
C LEU A 84 4.86 13.52 -14.31
N ILE A 85 4.76 13.12 -15.58
CA ILE A 85 3.95 13.82 -16.59
C ILE A 85 2.46 13.82 -16.21
N ASN A 86 1.94 12.69 -15.75
CA ASN A 86 0.53 12.54 -15.41
C ASN A 86 0.16 13.06 -14.01
N ASN A 87 1.16 13.36 -13.17
CA ASN A 87 0.97 13.77 -11.78
C ASN A 87 1.78 15.04 -11.46
N PRO A 88 1.37 16.21 -11.98
CA PRO A 88 2.14 17.45 -11.88
C PRO A 88 2.36 17.93 -10.45
N PHE A 89 1.42 17.64 -9.53
CA PHE A 89 1.57 17.94 -8.11
C PHE A 89 2.81 17.23 -7.51
N TYR A 90 2.94 15.93 -7.76
CA TYR A 90 4.07 15.13 -7.26
C TYR A 90 5.36 15.48 -8.00
N ALA A 91 5.29 15.82 -9.29
CA ALA A 91 6.45 16.29 -10.04
C ALA A 91 7.04 17.58 -9.47
N ASN A 92 6.20 18.56 -9.14
CA ASN A 92 6.64 19.79 -8.49
C ASN A 92 7.27 19.52 -7.11
N LEU A 93 6.70 18.57 -6.36
CA LEU A 93 7.19 18.21 -5.03
C LEU A 93 8.57 17.53 -5.11
N ILE A 94 8.76 16.60 -6.05
CA ILE A 94 10.05 15.94 -6.30
C ILE A 94 11.09 16.95 -6.80
N ASN A 95 10.72 17.82 -7.75
CA ASN A 95 11.62 18.85 -8.29
C ASN A 95 12.05 19.88 -7.24
N SER A 96 11.20 20.13 -6.22
CA SER A 96 11.56 21.03 -5.11
C SER A 96 12.63 20.42 -4.19
N MET A 97 12.81 19.10 -4.21
CA MET A 97 13.80 18.36 -3.43
C MET A 97 15.01 17.93 -4.28
N THR A 98 15.68 18.90 -4.90
CA THR A 98 16.78 18.70 -5.86
C THR A 98 17.96 17.88 -5.37
N ASN A 99 18.17 17.76 -4.05
CA ASN A 99 19.32 17.06 -3.46
C ASN A 99 19.06 15.58 -3.15
N ILE A 100 17.85 15.08 -3.37
CA ILE A 100 17.48 13.70 -3.04
C ILE A 100 17.10 12.96 -4.33
N ASN A 101 17.62 11.73 -4.47
CA ASN A 101 17.26 10.87 -5.59
C ASN A 101 15.74 10.60 -5.59
N SER A 102 15.07 10.93 -6.70
CA SER A 102 13.62 10.78 -6.88
C SER A 102 13.15 9.35 -6.65
N SER A 103 13.92 8.34 -7.08
CA SER A 103 13.58 6.93 -6.86
C SER A 103 13.63 6.57 -5.38
N PHE A 104 14.60 7.10 -4.64
CA PHE A 104 14.68 6.89 -3.19
C PHE A 104 13.50 7.55 -2.47
N LEU A 105 13.12 8.77 -2.88
CA LEU A 105 11.94 9.46 -2.34
C LEU A 105 10.67 8.62 -2.55
N LEU A 106 10.45 8.10 -3.77
CA LEU A 106 9.27 7.29 -4.09
C LEU A 106 9.21 5.99 -3.28
N ILE A 107 10.34 5.29 -3.10
CA ILE A 107 10.37 4.09 -2.24
C ILE A 107 10.04 4.48 -0.80
N LEU A 108 10.66 5.53 -0.27
CA LEU A 108 10.48 5.93 1.11
C LEU A 108 9.02 6.35 1.38
N THR A 109 8.42 7.15 0.50
CA THR A 109 7.02 7.55 0.64
C THR A 109 6.08 6.35 0.54
N GLY A 110 6.30 5.44 -0.40
CA GLY A 110 5.52 4.21 -0.51
C GLY A 110 5.61 3.34 0.73
N LEU A 111 6.81 3.14 1.29
CA LEU A 111 6.98 2.37 2.53
C LEU A 111 6.27 3.04 3.72
N ILE A 112 6.32 4.37 3.84
CA ILE A 112 5.61 5.10 4.90
C ILE A 112 4.09 4.91 4.74
N TRP A 113 3.54 5.11 3.54
CA TRP A 113 2.12 4.90 3.27
C TRP A 113 1.69 3.44 3.43
N GLY A 114 2.58 2.51 3.07
CA GLY A 114 2.42 1.08 3.29
C GLY A 114 2.33 0.72 4.77
N LEU A 115 3.21 1.28 5.60
CA LEU A 115 3.15 1.10 7.05
C LEU A 115 1.87 1.68 7.65
N ILE A 116 1.50 2.89 7.25
CA ILE A 116 0.26 3.54 7.72
C ILE A 116 -0.95 2.68 7.35
N SER A 117 -1.05 2.23 6.10
CA SER A 117 -2.15 1.37 5.67
C SER A 117 -2.18 0.04 6.44
N GLY A 118 -1.02 -0.59 6.66
CA GLY A 118 -0.92 -1.81 7.47
C GLY A 118 -1.37 -1.62 8.92
N ILE A 119 -1.05 -0.48 9.54
CA ILE A 119 -1.51 -0.13 10.90
C ILE A 119 -3.03 0.08 10.91
N ILE A 120 -3.58 0.77 9.91
CA ILE A 120 -5.03 0.98 9.78
C ILE A 120 -5.76 -0.37 9.64
N ILE A 121 -5.28 -1.24 8.75
CA ILE A 121 -5.85 -2.58 8.55
C ILE A 121 -5.83 -3.37 9.86
N TRP A 122 -4.69 -3.38 10.57
CA TRP A 122 -4.59 -4.06 11.85
C TRP A 122 -5.57 -3.51 12.88
N PHE A 123 -5.63 -2.19 13.04
CA PHE A 123 -6.48 -1.54 14.03
C PHE A 123 -7.96 -1.83 13.75
N SER A 124 -8.38 -1.72 12.48
CA SER A 124 -9.76 -2.02 12.08
C SER A 124 -10.12 -3.50 12.27
N LEU A 125 -9.24 -4.43 11.88
CA LEU A 125 -9.45 -5.87 12.11
C LEU A 125 -9.53 -6.21 13.60
N TYR A 126 -8.64 -5.63 14.40
CA TYR A 126 -8.65 -5.80 15.85
C TYR A 126 -9.98 -5.31 16.46
N LEU A 127 -10.45 -4.14 16.03
CA LEU A 127 -11.72 -3.58 16.48
C LEU A 127 -12.91 -4.47 16.09
N MET A 128 -12.99 -4.92 14.83
CA MET A 128 -14.06 -5.79 14.35
C MET A 128 -14.15 -7.08 15.16
N ARG A 129 -13.01 -7.76 15.38
CA ARG A 129 -12.98 -8.99 16.17
C ARG A 129 -13.34 -8.77 17.64
N LYS A 130 -12.90 -7.66 18.22
CA LYS A 130 -13.25 -7.29 19.59
C LYS A 130 -14.76 -7.02 19.73
N LEU A 131 -15.37 -6.43 18.72
CA LEU A 131 -16.81 -6.16 18.67
C LEU A 131 -17.65 -7.38 18.20
N ARG A 132 -17.01 -8.49 17.81
CA ARG A 132 -17.63 -9.70 17.22
C ARG A 132 -18.48 -9.39 15.97
N ILE A 133 -17.99 -8.47 15.15
CA ILE A 133 -18.52 -8.10 13.83
C ILE A 133 -17.68 -8.79 12.75
#